data_AF-A0A9X6ING0-F1
#
_entry.id   AF-A0A9X6ING0-F1
#
_cell.length_a   1.000
_cell.length_b   1.000
_cell.length_c   1.000
_cell.angle_alpha   90.00
_cell.angle_beta   90.00
_cell.angle_gamma   90.00
#
_symmetry.space_group_name_H-M   'P 1'
#
loop_
_entity.id
_entity.type
_entity.pdbx_description
1 polymer ?
#
loop_
_entity_poly.entity_id
_entity_poly.type
_entity_poly.pdbx_seq_one_letter_code
_entity_poly.pdbx_strand_id
1 'polypeptide(L)'
;MASNNNGFAEALEDINTLLRVNKKVSLDVLDEAAKYFAAELKKRIKMSDKNKRVHLKNSLKVVVKNDHVSVEFEDAAWYWYLAEHGHKKANGKGRVKGLHFSQNTFDAEGDKIADIMAQKIMDRM
;
A
#
# COMPACT_ATOMS: atom_id res chain seq x y z
N MET A 1 -14.19 -14.44 46.01
CA MET A 1 -13.98 -14.02 44.62
C MET A 1 -13.28 -12.67 44.67
N ALA A 2 -11.95 -12.64 44.62
CA ALA A 2 -11.23 -11.37 44.64
C ALA A 2 -11.39 -10.71 43.26
N SER A 3 -12.02 -9.54 43.23
CA SER A 3 -12.07 -8.69 42.04
C SER A 3 -10.63 -8.34 41.67
N ASN A 4 -10.17 -8.82 40.52
CA ASN A 4 -8.84 -8.59 40.01
C ASN A 4 -8.75 -7.15 39.48
N ASN A 5 -8.62 -6.18 40.40
CA ASN A 5 -8.40 -4.76 40.09
C ASN A 5 -6.91 -4.50 39.81
N ASN A 6 -6.26 -5.39 39.07
CA ASN A 6 -4.95 -5.08 38.53
C ASN A 6 -5.19 -4.32 37.22
N GLY A 7 -4.65 -3.10 37.10
CA GLY A 7 -4.67 -2.34 35.84
C GLY A 7 -4.05 -3.09 34.65
N PHE A 8 -3.44 -4.25 34.90
CA PHE A 8 -3.07 -5.23 33.89
C PHE A 8 -4.27 -5.90 33.21
N ALA A 9 -5.35 -6.25 33.93
CA ALA A 9 -6.55 -6.81 33.32
C ALA A 9 -7.27 -5.76 32.47
N GLU A 10 -7.34 -4.52 32.95
CA GLU A 10 -7.90 -3.38 32.24
C GLU A 10 -7.06 -3.02 31.00
N ALA A 11 -5.73 -2.97 31.13
CA ALA A 11 -4.82 -2.80 29.99
C ALA A 11 -4.88 -3.98 29.01
N LEU A 12 -5.07 -5.21 29.48
CA LEU A 12 -5.23 -6.39 28.62
C LEU A 12 -6.59 -6.39 27.93
N GLU A 13 -7.62 -5.84 28.57
CA GLU A 13 -8.95 -5.62 27.99
C GLU A 13 -8.90 -4.51 26.94
N ASP A 14 -8.21 -3.40 27.21
CA ASP A 14 -7.93 -2.34 26.24
C ASP A 14 -7.08 -2.85 25.06
N ILE A 15 -6.02 -3.60 25.31
CA ILE A 15 -5.20 -4.26 24.27
C ILE A 15 -6.05 -5.25 23.46
N ASN A 16 -6.91 -6.04 24.12
CA ASN A 16 -7.83 -6.95 23.42
C ASN A 16 -8.93 -6.20 22.67
N THR A 17 -9.32 -5.00 23.12
CA THR A 17 -10.32 -4.14 22.47
C THR A 17 -9.71 -3.44 21.26
N LEU A 18 -8.45 -2.99 21.35
CA LEU A 18 -7.63 -2.51 20.25
C LEU A 18 -7.34 -3.62 19.22
N LEU A 19 -7.05 -4.85 19.67
CA LEU A 19 -6.91 -6.03 18.80
C LEU A 19 -8.25 -6.49 18.20
N ARG A 20 -9.37 -6.17 18.86
CA ARG A 20 -10.76 -6.35 18.38
C ARG A 20 -11.27 -5.15 17.57
N VAL A 21 -10.45 -4.11 17.32
CA VAL A 21 -10.72 -3.17 16.23
C VAL A 21 -10.92 -4.02 15.00
N ASN A 22 -12.19 -4.13 14.64
CA ASN A 22 -12.78 -5.23 13.89
C ASN A 22 -11.95 -5.51 12.63
N LYS A 23 -11.66 -6.77 12.27
CA LYS A 23 -10.96 -7.11 11.01
C LYS A 23 -11.53 -6.36 9.80
N LYS A 24 -12.83 -6.06 9.84
CA LYS A 24 -13.50 -5.21 8.85
C LYS A 24 -13.03 -3.75 8.88
N VAL A 25 -12.91 -3.14 10.06
CA VAL A 25 -12.34 -1.79 10.24
C VAL A 25 -10.88 -1.77 9.79
N SER A 26 -10.07 -2.78 10.13
CA SER A 26 -8.68 -2.83 9.68
C SER A 26 -8.56 -2.95 8.16
N LEU A 27 -9.41 -3.75 7.50
CA LEU A 27 -9.41 -3.86 6.03
C LEU A 27 -9.90 -2.57 5.37
N ASP A 28 -10.93 -1.92 5.92
CA ASP A 28 -11.45 -0.65 5.39
C ASP A 28 -10.40 0.47 5.50
N VAL A 29 -9.68 0.53 6.62
CA VAL A 29 -8.57 1.47 6.84
C VAL A 29 -7.44 1.22 5.83
N LEU A 30 -7.06 -0.04 5.63
CA LEU A 30 -6.04 -0.43 4.66
C LEU A 30 -6.47 -0.15 3.21
N ASP A 31 -7.75 -0.31 2.88
CA ASP A 31 -8.30 -0.01 1.55
C ASP A 31 -8.21 1.49 1.24
N GLU A 32 -8.55 2.36 2.19
CA GLU A 32 -8.46 3.81 2.00
C GLU A 32 -7.01 4.28 1.85
N ALA A 33 -6.12 3.78 2.71
CA ALA A 33 -4.68 4.03 2.62
C ALA A 33 -4.09 3.55 1.28
N ALA A 34 -4.48 2.34 0.83
CA ALA A 34 -4.04 1.78 -0.44
C ALA A 34 -4.56 2.56 -1.65
N LYS A 35 -5.80 3.07 -1.60
CA LYS A 35 -6.37 3.95 -2.63
C LYS A 35 -5.61 5.26 -2.74
N TYR A 36 -5.27 5.88 -1.60
CA TYR A 36 -4.45 7.09 -1.59
C TYR A 36 -3.06 6.82 -2.18
N PHE A 37 -2.37 5.78 -1.69
CA PHE A 37 -1.06 5.39 -2.22
C PHE A 37 -1.10 5.10 -3.73
N ALA A 38 -2.12 4.37 -4.20
CA ALA A 38 -2.28 4.09 -5.62
C ALA A 38 -2.48 5.36 -6.46
N ALA A 39 -3.23 6.34 -5.96
CA ALA A 39 -3.44 7.62 -6.64
C ALA A 39 -2.13 8.41 -6.78
N GLU A 40 -1.31 8.47 -5.73
CA GLU A 40 -0.01 9.15 -5.77
C GLU A 40 1.02 8.41 -6.62
N LEU A 41 1.06 7.08 -6.53
CA LEU A 41 1.91 6.24 -7.35
C LEU A 41 1.59 6.44 -8.84
N LYS A 42 0.30 6.51 -9.19
CA LYS A 42 -0.18 6.75 -10.56
C LYS A 42 0.30 8.10 -11.12
N LYS A 43 0.49 9.13 -10.29
CA LYS A 43 1.02 10.43 -10.73
C LYS A 43 2.51 10.34 -11.10
N ARG A 44 3.27 9.49 -10.40
CA ARG A 44 4.73 9.31 -10.59
C ARG A 44 5.06 8.41 -11.77
N ILE A 45 4.17 7.49 -12.12
CA ILE A 45 4.31 6.65 -13.32
C ILE A 45 4.02 7.48 -14.58
N LYS A 46 5.04 7.65 -15.42
CA LYS A 46 4.87 8.30 -16.73
C LYS A 46 4.07 7.39 -17.67
N MET A 47 3.24 7.98 -18.54
CA MET A 47 2.62 7.21 -19.62
C MET A 47 3.71 6.65 -20.53
N SER A 48 3.58 5.37 -20.88
CA SER A 48 4.35 4.79 -21.98
C SER A 48 3.98 5.46 -23.32
N ASP A 49 4.76 5.19 -24.36
CA ASP A 49 4.50 5.67 -25.73
C ASP A 49 3.00 5.55 -26.11
N LYS A 50 2.45 6.60 -26.73
CA LYS A 50 1.02 6.77 -27.06
C LYS A 50 0.47 5.62 -27.91
N ASN A 51 1.34 4.92 -28.63
CA ASN A 51 0.98 3.80 -29.50
C ASN A 51 0.82 2.45 -28.77
N LYS A 52 1.11 2.39 -27.46
CA LYS A 52 0.90 1.15 -26.69
C LYS A 52 -0.58 1.00 -26.33
N ARG A 53 -1.14 -0.19 -26.60
CA ARG A 53 -2.51 -0.56 -26.19
C ARG A 53 -2.71 -0.60 -24.68
N VAL A 54 -1.66 -0.92 -23.91
CA VAL A 54 -1.71 -1.04 -22.45
C VAL A 54 -0.64 -0.13 -21.84
N HIS A 55 -1.08 0.75 -20.94
CA HIS A 55 -0.20 1.62 -20.18
C HIS A 55 -0.14 1.14 -18.72
N LEU A 56 1.08 0.99 -18.20
CA LEU A 56 1.35 0.62 -16.80
C LEU A 56 0.57 1.48 -15.80
N LYS A 57 0.48 2.79 -16.08
CA LYS A 57 -0.28 3.76 -15.28
C LYS A 57 -1.77 3.40 -15.17
N ASN A 58 -2.34 2.77 -16.19
CA ASN A 58 -3.77 2.44 -16.27
C ASN A 58 -4.08 1.05 -15.70
N SER A 59 -3.09 0.16 -15.64
CA SER A 59 -3.23 -1.19 -15.06
C SER A 59 -3.18 -1.22 -13.52
N LEU A 60 -2.94 -0.08 -12.86
CA LEU A 60 -2.84 -0.01 -11.40
C LEU A 60 -4.21 -0.14 -10.74
N LYS A 61 -4.38 -1.12 -9.83
CA LYS A 61 -5.61 -1.35 -9.07
C LYS A 61 -5.32 -1.68 -7.61
N VAL A 62 -6.31 -1.39 -6.75
CA VAL A 62 -6.34 -1.85 -5.35
C VAL A 62 -7.19 -3.11 -5.29
N VAL A 63 -6.66 -4.16 -4.68
CA VAL A 63 -7.34 -5.44 -4.49
C VAL A 63 -7.46 -5.71 -2.99
N VAL A 64 -8.69 -5.86 -2.51
CA VAL A 64 -8.96 -6.28 -1.13
C VAL A 64 -9.09 -7.79 -1.13
N LYS A 65 -8.20 -8.47 -0.40
CA LYS A 65 -8.25 -9.91 -0.12
C LYS A 65 -8.66 -10.13 1.34
N ASN A 66 -8.92 -11.37 1.71
CA ASN A 66 -9.51 -11.73 3.01
C ASN A 66 -8.71 -11.25 4.23
N ASP A 67 -7.40 -11.10 4.09
CA ASP A 67 -6.46 -10.80 5.16
C ASP A 67 -5.56 -9.58 4.88
N HIS A 68 -5.54 -9.07 3.65
CA HIS A 68 -4.70 -7.94 3.27
C HIS A 68 -5.27 -7.14 2.10
N VAL A 69 -4.78 -5.91 1.94
CA VAL A 69 -5.02 -5.07 0.77
C VAL A 69 -3.73 -4.94 -0.02
N SER A 70 -3.78 -5.17 -1.33
CA SER A 70 -2.64 -5.07 -2.22
C SER A 70 -2.88 -4.03 -3.33
N VAL A 71 -1.81 -3.33 -3.71
CA VAL A 71 -1.80 -2.50 -4.92
C VAL A 71 -1.09 -3.28 -6.01
N GLU A 72 -1.82 -3.63 -7.06
CA GLU A 72 -1.39 -4.56 -8.09
C GLU A 72 -1.48 -3.93 -9.48
N PHE A 73 -0.67 -4.43 -10.42
CA PHE A 73 -0.79 -4.11 -11.84
C PHE A 73 -1.47 -5.26 -12.58
N GLU A 74 -2.45 -4.97 -13.43
CA GLU A 74 -3.04 -5.95 -14.35
C GLU A 74 -1.99 -6.47 -15.35
N ASP A 75 -1.91 -7.81 -15.49
CA ASP A 75 -1.27 -8.75 -16.47
C ASP A 75 0.03 -8.33 -17.24
N ALA A 76 0.57 -7.15 -17.00
CA ALA A 76 1.77 -6.57 -17.59
C ALA A 76 2.88 -6.41 -16.53
N ALA A 77 2.88 -7.28 -15.52
CA ALA A 77 3.78 -7.24 -14.36
C ALA A 77 5.28 -7.29 -14.73
N TRP A 78 5.63 -7.86 -15.88
CA TRP A 78 7.03 -7.94 -16.33
C TRP A 78 7.63 -6.57 -16.67
N TYR A 79 6.85 -5.65 -17.25
CA TYR A 79 7.32 -4.31 -17.58
C TYR A 79 7.54 -3.47 -16.32
N TRP A 80 6.68 -3.66 -15.31
CA TRP A 80 6.82 -3.03 -13.99
C TRP A 80 8.13 -3.43 -13.31
N TYR A 81 8.42 -4.74 -13.24
CA TYR A 81 9.63 -5.24 -12.59
C TYR A 81 10.90 -4.62 -13.19
N LEU A 82 10.97 -4.54 -14.53
CA LEU A 82 12.10 -3.95 -15.25
C LEU A 82 12.23 -2.44 -15.05
N ALA A 83 11.12 -1.72 -14.92
CA ALA A 83 11.13 -0.28 -14.66
C ALA A 83 11.51 0.02 -13.20
N GLU A 84 11.06 -0.80 -12.27
CA GLU A 84 11.30 -0.63 -10.83
C GLU A 84 12.74 -0.99 -10.45
N HIS A 85 13.23 -2.14 -10.91
CA HIS A 85 14.55 -2.68 -10.52
C HIS A 85 15.65 -2.41 -11.55
N GLY A 86 15.29 -1.91 -12.73
CA GLY A 86 16.21 -1.76 -13.85
C GLY A 86 16.54 -3.10 -14.52
N HIS A 87 17.23 -3.03 -15.66
CA HIS A 87 17.56 -4.22 -16.44
C HIS A 87 18.83 -4.03 -17.27
N LYS A 88 19.39 -5.13 -17.77
CA LYS A 88 20.56 -5.09 -18.67
C LYS A 88 20.12 -4.59 -20.05
N LYS A 89 20.92 -3.71 -20.68
CA LYS A 89 20.63 -3.25 -22.05
C LYS A 89 20.73 -4.41 -23.05
N ALA A 90 19.92 -4.36 -24.12
CA ALA A 90 19.88 -5.40 -25.15
C ALA A 90 21.25 -5.65 -25.82
N ASN A 91 22.08 -4.63 -25.95
CA ASN A 91 23.43 -4.73 -26.52
C ASN A 91 24.51 -5.22 -25.52
N GLY A 92 24.10 -5.64 -24.32
CA GLY A 92 24.99 -6.18 -23.28
C GLY A 92 25.91 -5.16 -22.61
N LYS A 93 26.06 -3.95 -23.15
CA LYS A 93 26.96 -2.90 -22.66
C LYS A 93 26.20 -1.93 -21.76
N GLY A 94 26.08 -2.28 -20.49
CA GLY A 94 25.56 -1.43 -19.42
C GLY A 94 24.17 -1.81 -18.92
N ARG A 95 23.65 -0.99 -17.99
CA ARG A 95 22.38 -1.21 -17.29
C ARG A 95 21.46 0.00 -17.44
N VAL A 96 20.17 -0.25 -17.47
CA VAL A 96 19.13 0.75 -17.25
C VAL A 96 18.86 0.79 -15.75
N LYS A 97 18.95 1.98 -15.14
CA LYS A 97 18.67 2.14 -13.70
C LYS A 97 17.17 1.98 -13.44
N GLY A 98 16.84 1.36 -12.32
CA GLY A 98 15.47 1.34 -11.79
C GLY A 98 15.00 2.74 -11.43
N LEU A 99 13.70 2.97 -11.52
CA LEU A 99 13.06 4.25 -11.20
C LEU A 99 12.41 4.26 -9.83
N HIS A 100 12.34 3.10 -9.15
CA HIS A 100 11.90 2.95 -7.76
C HIS A 100 10.59 3.69 -7.45
N PHE A 101 9.59 3.58 -8.32
CA PHE A 101 8.34 4.33 -8.21
C PHE A 101 7.60 4.01 -6.92
N SER A 102 7.58 2.73 -6.50
CA SER A 102 6.87 2.32 -5.29
C SER A 102 7.53 2.92 -4.06
N GLN A 103 8.86 2.74 -3.94
CA GLN A 103 9.63 3.23 -2.82
C GLN A 103 9.61 4.77 -2.75
N ASN A 104 9.84 5.46 -3.87
CA ASN A 104 9.79 6.92 -3.94
C ASN A 104 8.40 7.49 -3.61
N THR A 105 7.33 6.72 -3.80
CA THR A 105 5.97 7.14 -3.40
C THR A 105 5.80 6.97 -1.90
N PHE A 106 6.24 5.83 -1.35
CA PHE A 106 6.14 5.56 0.07
C PHE A 106 7.00 6.52 0.90
N ASP A 107 8.24 6.78 0.48
CA ASP A 107 9.15 7.71 1.16
C ASP A 107 8.60 9.15 1.17
N ALA A 108 7.82 9.53 0.17
CA ALA A 108 7.27 10.89 0.06
C ALA A 108 5.90 11.06 0.72
N GLU A 109 5.10 10.00 0.82
CA GLU A 109 3.70 10.05 1.25
C GLU A 109 3.42 9.19 2.48
N GLY A 110 4.42 8.49 3.02
CA GLY A 110 4.30 7.55 4.14
C GLY A 110 3.68 8.15 5.39
N ASP A 111 4.08 9.36 5.76
CA ASP A 111 3.52 10.07 6.92
C ASP A 111 2.02 10.33 6.74
N LYS A 112 1.60 10.81 5.55
CA LYS A 112 0.18 11.02 5.26
C LYS A 112 -0.62 9.72 5.18
N ILE A 113 -0.01 8.64 4.69
CA ILE A 113 -0.62 7.32 4.68
C ILE A 113 -0.87 6.87 6.13
N ALA A 114 0.10 7.07 7.03
CA ALA A 114 -0.06 6.78 8.46
C ALA A 114 -1.15 7.65 9.09
N ASP A 115 -1.20 8.94 8.78
CA ASP A 115 -2.24 9.86 9.27
C ASP A 115 -3.64 9.46 8.80
N ILE A 116 -3.81 9.10 7.53
CA ILE A 116 -5.08 8.59 6.99
C ILE A 116 -5.52 7.35 7.76
N MET A 117 -4.60 6.43 8.04
CA MET A 117 -4.92 5.21 8.79
C MET A 117 -5.31 5.52 10.23
N ALA A 118 -4.55 6.38 10.92
CA ALA A 118 -4.83 6.78 12.28
C ALA A 118 -6.17 7.53 12.41
N GLN A 119 -6.43 8.50 11.53
CA GLN A 119 -7.69 9.23 11.51
C GLN A 119 -8.88 8.29 11.29
N LYS A 120 -8.76 7.35 10.36
CA LYS A 120 -9.85 6.43 10.06
C LYS A 120 -10.14 5.45 11.19
N ILE A 121 -9.11 5.05 11.94
CA ILE A 121 -9.29 4.26 13.17
C ILE A 121 -10.03 5.10 14.22
N MET A 122 -9.62 6.35 14.45
CA MET A 122 -10.27 7.25 15.41
C MET A 122 -11.73 7.54 15.05
N ASP A 123 -12.05 7.72 13.76
CA ASP A 123 -13.43 7.95 13.29
C ASP A 123 -14.35 6.70 13.43
N ARG A 124 -13.75 5.52 13.60
CA ARG A 124 -14.43 4.22 13.69
C ARG A 124 -14.52 3.69 15.13
N MET A 125 -13.80 4.32 16.07
CA MET A 125 -13.91 4.09 17.51
C MET A 125 -15.12 4.83 18.07
#